data_AF-A0A4U7KQ99-F1
#
_entry.id   AF-A0A4U7KQ99-F1
#
_cell.length_a   1.000
_cell.length_b   1.000
_cell.length_c   1.000
_cell.angle_alpha   90.00
_cell.angle_beta   90.00
_cell.angle_gamma   90.00
#
_symmetry.space_group_name_H-M   'P 1'
#
loop_
_entity.id
_entity.type
_entity.pdbx_description
1 polymer ?
#
loop_
_entity_poly.entity_id
_entity_poly.type
_entity_poly.pdbx_seq_one_letter_code
_entity_poly.pdbx_strand_id
1 'polypeptide(L)'
;MSDTAHVASSSTPSSVAHPPTIANHILTIPHRTYPNFLTQIVRLSSTTGQQSLFVHCTSVSPSQAHALLPSASTTTTNANEGEDAELHAALLAAGRSQPSSGPLGNLSSDFALAMSPPSSSAYATSTSIHSSSSNISLANSMSKRIATKLSLPQLLLSLDIPAQLLPSPNQLQAPADATALLALEKALRDACASTLSHSSH
;
A
#
# COMPACT_ATOMS: atom_id res chain seq x y z
N MET A 1 60.11 -7.04 28.29
CA MET A 1 59.23 -6.76 27.13
C MET A 1 57.81 -7.03 27.59
N SER A 2 57.08 -6.00 28.03
CA SER A 2 55.72 -6.11 28.52
C SER A 2 54.90 -5.06 27.77
N ASP A 3 54.07 -5.51 26.84
CA ASP A 3 53.24 -4.68 25.99
C ASP A 3 51.85 -4.56 26.64
N THR A 4 51.48 -3.35 27.03
CA THR A 4 50.17 -3.06 27.64
C THR A 4 49.28 -2.47 26.55
N ALA A 5 48.38 -3.29 26.02
CA ALA A 5 47.40 -2.86 25.04
C ALA A 5 46.37 -1.92 25.68
N HIS A 6 46.38 -0.65 25.26
CA HIS A 6 45.32 0.31 25.56
C HIS A 6 44.01 -0.14 24.89
N VAL A 7 43.01 -0.49 25.69
CA VAL A 7 41.63 -0.66 25.23
C VAL A 7 41.05 0.73 24.96
N ALA A 8 41.06 1.15 23.70
CA ALA A 8 40.34 2.34 23.27
C ALA A 8 38.83 2.05 23.36
N SER A 9 38.16 2.64 24.34
CA SER A 9 36.71 2.67 24.43
C SER A 9 36.18 3.55 23.29
N SER A 10 35.90 2.97 22.13
CA SER A 10 35.14 3.65 21.10
C SER A 10 33.68 3.74 21.55
N SER A 11 33.29 4.94 22.00
CA SER A 11 31.89 5.30 22.16
C SER A 11 31.22 5.28 20.78
N THR A 12 30.57 4.18 20.46
CA THR A 12 29.64 4.13 19.32
C THR A 12 28.51 5.12 19.62
N PRO A 13 28.27 6.14 18.76
CA PRO A 13 27.06 6.92 18.88
C PRO A 13 25.89 5.96 18.66
N SER A 14 25.09 5.77 19.69
CA SER A 14 23.81 5.06 19.66
C SER A 14 22.87 5.82 18.73
N SER A 15 22.98 5.54 17.44
CA SER A 15 22.13 6.14 16.43
C SER A 15 20.71 5.64 16.65
N VAL A 16 19.83 6.54 17.09
CA VAL A 16 18.41 6.26 17.32
C VAL A 16 17.76 5.90 15.99
N ALA A 17 17.51 4.61 15.76
CA ALA A 17 16.70 4.15 14.64
C ALA A 17 15.26 4.67 14.85
N HIS A 18 14.70 5.34 13.84
CA HIS A 18 13.32 5.81 13.93
C HIS A 18 12.40 4.60 13.73
N PRO A 19 11.35 4.45 14.56
CA PRO A 19 10.41 3.35 14.40
C PRO A 19 9.72 3.43 13.04
N PRO A 20 9.33 2.27 12.47
CA PRO A 20 8.57 2.25 11.23
C PRO A 20 7.23 2.98 11.43
N THR A 21 6.82 3.77 10.46
CA THR A 21 5.52 4.47 10.48
C THR A 21 4.58 3.85 9.47
N ILE A 22 3.33 3.60 9.86
CA ILE A 22 2.31 3.00 9.01
C ILE A 22 1.25 4.04 8.67
N ALA A 23 0.95 4.19 7.39
CA ALA A 23 -0.12 5.05 6.89
C ALA A 23 -1.09 4.21 6.04
N ASN A 24 -2.39 4.36 6.30
CA ASN A 24 -3.43 3.69 5.54
C ASN A 24 -4.17 4.71 4.69
N HIS A 25 -4.37 4.39 3.41
CA HIS A 25 -5.06 5.23 2.43
C HIS A 25 -6.16 4.41 1.77
N ILE A 26 -7.34 5.00 1.61
CA ILE A 26 -8.39 4.47 0.72
C ILE A 26 -8.28 5.22 -0.60
N LEU A 27 -7.89 4.50 -1.66
CA LEU A 27 -7.77 5.05 -2.99
C LEU A 27 -9.04 4.76 -3.78
N THR A 28 -9.58 5.79 -4.43
CA THR A 28 -10.75 5.66 -5.32
C THR A 28 -10.32 5.87 -6.76
N ILE A 29 -10.68 4.94 -7.65
CA ILE A 29 -10.36 4.97 -9.08
C ILE A 29 -11.65 4.94 -9.93
N PRO A 30 -11.63 5.45 -11.17
CA PRO A 30 -12.80 5.50 -12.03
C PRO A 30 -13.13 4.12 -12.64
N HIS A 31 -13.63 3.19 -11.82
CA HIS A 31 -14.04 1.85 -12.25
C HIS A 31 -15.37 1.45 -11.61
N ARG A 32 -16.29 0.87 -12.40
CA ARG A 32 -17.67 0.59 -11.94
C ARG A 32 -17.72 -0.52 -10.89
N THR A 33 -16.92 -1.57 -11.07
CA THR A 33 -16.99 -2.78 -10.24
C THR A 33 -15.97 -2.79 -9.10
N TYR A 34 -14.85 -2.10 -9.30
CA TYR A 34 -13.70 -2.09 -8.38
C TYR A 34 -13.22 -0.66 -8.15
N PRO A 35 -14.04 0.20 -7.53
CA PRO A 35 -13.71 1.61 -7.37
C PRO A 35 -12.71 1.86 -6.24
N ASN A 36 -12.63 1.00 -5.22
CA ASN A 36 -11.91 1.29 -3.98
C ASN A 36 -10.79 0.30 -3.69
N PHE A 37 -9.64 0.83 -3.28
CA PHE A 37 -8.46 0.06 -2.90
C PHE A 37 -7.95 0.53 -1.54
N LEU A 38 -7.76 -0.41 -0.62
CA LEU A 38 -7.04 -0.15 0.62
C LEU A 38 -5.54 -0.25 0.34
N THR A 39 -4.82 0.83 0.63
CA THR A 39 -3.37 0.91 0.49
C THR A 39 -2.74 1.14 1.84
N GLN A 40 -1.93 0.19 2.29
CA GLN A 40 -1.11 0.30 3.48
C GLN A 40 0.33 0.62 3.08
N ILE A 41 0.86 1.70 3.63
CA ILE A 41 2.22 2.17 3.38
C ILE A 41 3.00 2.09 4.70
N VAL A 42 3.99 1.21 4.74
CA VAL A 42 4.97 1.14 5.82
C VAL A 42 6.22 1.86 5.37
N ARG A 43 6.57 2.94 6.07
CA ARG A 43 7.78 3.68 5.84
C ARG A 43 8.85 3.26 6.84
N LEU A 44 10.02 2.96 6.30
CA LEU A 44 11.22 2.62 7.05
C LEU A 44 12.20 3.78 6.89
N SER A 45 12.76 4.24 8.01
CA SER A 45 13.77 5.30 8.01
C SER A 45 15.09 4.76 8.52
N SER A 46 16.13 4.95 7.74
CA SER A 46 17.51 4.64 8.11
C SER A 46 18.07 5.74 9.01
N THR A 47 19.03 5.34 9.86
CA THR A 47 19.87 6.25 10.63
C THR A 47 20.66 7.24 9.75
N THR A 48 20.90 6.88 8.49
CA THR A 48 21.54 7.73 7.48
C THR A 48 20.58 8.70 6.79
N GLY A 49 19.34 8.83 7.27
CA GLY A 49 18.30 9.70 6.71
C GLY A 49 17.62 9.16 5.44
N GLN A 50 18.03 7.99 4.96
CA GLN A 50 17.41 7.33 3.80
C GLN A 50 16.03 6.78 4.17
N GLN A 51 15.06 6.92 3.26
CA GLN A 51 13.71 6.43 3.46
C GLN A 51 13.40 5.33 2.45
N SER A 52 12.78 4.24 2.91
CA SER A 52 12.24 3.20 2.04
C SER A 52 10.79 2.92 2.35
N LEU A 53 10.05 2.45 1.35
CA LEU A 53 8.62 2.19 1.47
C LEU A 53 8.32 0.72 1.18
N PHE A 54 7.44 0.15 1.97
CA PHE A 54 6.70 -1.06 1.65
C PHE A 54 5.23 -0.68 1.46
N VAL A 55 4.69 -0.96 0.27
CA VAL A 55 3.34 -0.58 -0.13
C VAL A 55 2.57 -1.85 -0.47
N HIS A 56 1.47 -2.07 0.25
CA HIS A 56 0.50 -3.11 -0.06
C HIS A 56 -0.81 -2.47 -0.51
N CYS A 57 -1.33 -2.90 -1.65
CA CYS A 57 -2.58 -2.40 -2.22
C CYS A 57 -3.50 -3.56 -2.53
N THR A 58 -4.71 -3.56 -1.97
CA THR A 58 -5.73 -4.59 -2.20
C THR A 58 -7.08 -3.95 -2.51
N SER A 59 -7.88 -4.60 -3.34
CA SER A 59 -9.25 -4.17 -3.63
C SER A 59 -10.15 -4.40 -2.42
N VAL A 60 -10.99 -3.43 -2.09
CA VAL A 60 -11.98 -3.54 -1.01
C VAL A 60 -13.38 -3.21 -1.50
N SER A 61 -14.40 -3.78 -0.85
CA SER A 61 -15.78 -3.43 -1.21
C SER A 61 -16.07 -1.96 -0.84
N PRO A 62 -17.05 -1.31 -1.51
CA PRO A 62 -17.48 0.03 -1.12
C PRO A 62 -17.92 0.14 0.35
N SER A 63 -18.60 -0.89 0.88
CA SER A 63 -19.00 -0.93 2.29
C SER A 63 -17.81 -0.99 3.25
N GLN A 64 -16.78 -1.78 2.91
CA GLN A 64 -15.54 -1.84 3.70
C GLN A 64 -14.78 -0.52 3.65
N ALA A 65 -14.66 0.08 2.47
CA ALA A 65 -14.03 1.40 2.31
C ALA A 65 -14.74 2.44 3.19
N HIS A 66 -16.07 2.46 3.19
CA HIS A 66 -16.85 3.40 4.00
C HIS A 66 -16.69 3.21 5.51
N ALA A 67 -16.58 1.96 5.97
CA ALA A 67 -16.36 1.65 7.38
C ALA A 67 -14.94 2.04 7.86
N LEU A 68 -13.96 2.05 6.96
CA LEU A 68 -12.56 2.39 7.25
C LEU A 68 -12.26 3.89 7.16
N LEU A 69 -13.09 4.66 6.45
CA LEU A 69 -12.98 6.10 6.45
C LEU A 69 -13.33 6.63 7.85
N PRO A 70 -12.54 7.56 8.42
CA PRO A 70 -12.89 8.20 9.68
C PRO A 70 -14.28 8.81 9.50
N SER A 71 -15.27 8.23 10.18
CA SER A 71 -16.61 8.80 10.17
C SER A 71 -16.48 10.22 10.69
N ALA A 72 -16.67 11.21 9.81
CA ALA A 72 -16.90 12.58 10.23
C ALA A 72 -17.99 12.48 11.30
N SER A 73 -17.68 12.94 12.51
CA SER A 73 -18.51 12.84 13.68
C SER A 73 -19.95 13.22 13.31
N THR A 74 -20.81 12.22 13.12
CA THR A 74 -22.24 12.43 13.02
C THR A 74 -22.66 12.85 14.41
N THR A 75 -22.79 14.16 14.58
CA THR A 75 -23.63 14.76 15.61
C THR A 75 -24.94 13.99 15.63
N THR A 76 -25.12 13.24 16.70
CA THR A 76 -26.34 12.53 17.07
C THR A 76 -27.47 13.56 17.17
N THR A 77 -28.29 13.64 16.13
CA THR A 77 -29.68 14.06 16.26
C THR A 77 -30.55 12.82 16.13
N ASN A 78 -31.04 12.37 17.27
CA ASN A 78 -32.03 11.32 17.49
C ASN A 78 -33.13 11.31 16.43
N ALA A 79 -33.21 10.26 15.60
CA ALA A 79 -34.42 9.94 14.82
C ALA A 79 -34.48 8.52 14.20
N ASN A 80 -33.47 7.66 14.30
CA ASN A 80 -33.39 6.45 13.44
C ASN A 80 -33.14 5.09 14.15
N GLU A 81 -33.37 4.99 15.46
CA GLU A 81 -33.06 3.75 16.23
C GLU A 81 -33.99 2.55 15.91
N GLY A 82 -35.11 2.76 15.20
CA GLY A 82 -36.08 1.71 14.90
C GLY A 82 -35.75 0.84 13.67
N GLU A 83 -35.27 1.45 12.58
CA GLU A 83 -35.07 0.76 11.29
C GLU A 83 -33.79 -0.08 11.27
N ASP A 84 -32.73 0.38 11.95
CA ASP A 84 -31.45 -0.36 12.04
C ASP A 84 -31.58 -1.64 12.86
N ALA A 85 -32.48 -1.67 13.84
CA ALA A 85 -32.74 -2.87 14.66
C ALA A 85 -33.42 -3.98 13.84
N GLU A 86 -34.37 -3.61 12.98
CA GLU A 86 -35.09 -4.56 12.12
C GLU A 86 -34.17 -5.11 11.01
N LEU A 87 -33.36 -4.24 10.40
CA LEU A 87 -32.37 -4.66 9.39
C LEU A 87 -31.30 -5.57 10.00
N HIS A 88 -30.83 -5.26 11.21
CA HIS A 88 -29.86 -6.08 11.93
C HIS A 88 -30.44 -7.45 12.32
N ALA A 89 -31.70 -7.49 12.76
CA ALA A 89 -32.42 -8.73 13.05
C ALA A 89 -32.61 -9.59 11.78
N ALA A 90 -32.92 -8.97 10.64
CA ALA A 90 -33.06 -9.65 9.36
C ALA A 90 -31.73 -10.25 8.86
N LEU A 91 -30.60 -9.56 9.06
CA LEU A 91 -29.26 -10.05 8.71
C LEU A 91 -28.82 -11.22 9.60
N LEU A 92 -29.17 -11.18 10.89
CA LEU A 92 -28.98 -12.30 11.82
C LEU A 92 -29.83 -13.51 11.43
N ALA A 93 -31.11 -13.31 11.12
CA ALA A 93 -32.03 -14.37 10.70
C ALA A 93 -31.62 -15.01 9.36
N ALA A 94 -31.00 -14.26 8.46
CA ALA A 94 -30.47 -14.74 7.18
C ALA A 94 -29.12 -15.47 7.29
N GLY A 95 -28.57 -15.65 8.49
CA GLY A 95 -27.27 -16.31 8.71
C GLY A 95 -26.08 -15.54 8.12
N ARG A 96 -26.23 -14.22 7.88
CA ARG A 96 -25.19 -13.33 7.34
C ARG A 96 -24.54 -12.46 8.41
N SER A 97 -24.65 -12.84 9.69
CA SER A 97 -24.18 -12.07 10.85
C SER A 97 -22.67 -12.09 11.10
N GLN A 98 -21.89 -12.72 10.23
CA GLN A 98 -20.46 -12.51 10.20
C GLN A 98 -20.10 -11.89 8.84
N PRO A 99 -19.63 -10.63 8.79
CA PRO A 99 -18.56 -10.40 7.83
C PRO A 99 -17.52 -11.48 8.15
N SER A 100 -17.19 -12.33 7.20
CA SER A 100 -16.00 -13.17 7.32
C SER A 100 -14.83 -12.20 7.40
N SER A 101 -14.51 -11.76 8.62
CA SER A 101 -13.27 -11.08 8.96
C SER A 101 -12.19 -12.14 8.94
N GLY A 102 -11.99 -12.79 7.80
CA GLY A 102 -10.68 -13.31 7.49
C GLY A 102 -9.70 -12.13 7.61
N PRO A 103 -8.45 -12.38 8.01
CA PRO A 103 -7.45 -11.32 7.97
C PRO A 103 -7.49 -10.69 6.57
N LEU A 104 -7.74 -9.37 6.51
CA LEU A 104 -7.56 -8.59 5.29
C LEU A 104 -6.06 -8.65 4.99
N GLY A 105 -5.65 -9.56 4.10
CA GLY A 105 -4.24 -9.78 3.83
C GLY A 105 -3.97 -11.19 3.34
N ASN A 106 -4.33 -11.46 2.09
CA ASN A 106 -3.61 -12.49 1.35
C ASN A 106 -2.30 -11.86 0.84
N LEU A 107 -1.20 -12.62 0.79
CA LEU A 107 -0.01 -12.14 0.10
C LEU A 107 -0.37 -11.93 -1.38
N SER A 108 0.01 -10.77 -1.93
CA SER A 108 -0.38 -10.35 -3.27
C SER A 108 0.03 -11.34 -4.35
N SER A 109 -0.81 -11.50 -5.37
CA SER A 109 -0.46 -12.25 -6.59
C SER A 109 0.68 -11.62 -7.41
N ASP A 110 1.01 -10.35 -7.16
CA ASP A 110 2.12 -9.66 -7.83
C ASP A 110 2.92 -8.82 -6.82
N PHE A 111 4.22 -9.08 -6.73
CA PHE A 111 5.12 -8.48 -5.75
C PHE A 111 6.46 -8.14 -6.38
N ALA A 112 6.92 -6.90 -6.22
CA ALA A 112 8.17 -6.45 -6.80
C ALA A 112 8.95 -5.51 -5.89
N LEU A 113 10.26 -5.47 -6.11
CA LEU A 113 11.22 -4.59 -5.45
C LEU A 113 11.85 -3.68 -6.50
N ALA A 114 11.71 -2.37 -6.31
CA ALA A 114 12.46 -1.36 -7.03
C ALA A 114 13.55 -0.76 -6.13
N MET A 115 14.75 -0.59 -6.67
CA MET A 115 15.86 0.08 -6.01
C MET A 115 16.42 1.16 -6.92
N SER A 116 16.58 2.36 -6.38
CA SER A 116 17.26 3.46 -7.07
C SER A 116 18.70 3.52 -6.59
N PRO A 117 19.68 3.55 -7.50
CA PRO A 117 21.06 3.76 -7.12
C PRO A 117 21.24 5.16 -6.50
N PRO A 118 22.22 5.35 -5.61
CA PRO A 118 22.47 6.63 -4.95
C PRO A 118 22.98 7.73 -5.90
N SER A 119 23.27 7.40 -7.17
CA SER A 119 23.68 8.38 -8.18
C SER A 119 22.46 8.91 -8.94
N SER A 120 22.34 10.25 -9.03
CA SER A 120 21.18 10.90 -9.67
C SER A 120 21.04 10.63 -11.18
N SER A 121 22.04 10.00 -11.81
CA SER A 121 22.08 9.72 -13.25
C SER A 121 21.59 8.32 -13.62
N ALA A 122 21.35 7.44 -12.64
CA ALA A 122 21.02 6.05 -12.92
C ALA A 122 19.54 5.75 -12.60
N TYR A 123 18.89 5.04 -13.53
CA TYR A 123 17.49 4.68 -13.43
C TYR A 123 17.27 3.64 -12.34
N ALA A 124 16.09 3.67 -11.70
CA ALA A 124 15.72 2.62 -10.77
C ALA A 124 15.68 1.26 -11.49
N THR A 125 16.23 0.24 -10.86
CA THR A 125 16.12 -1.16 -11.29
C THR A 125 15.00 -1.80 -10.50
N SER A 126 14.18 -2.62 -11.15
CA SER A 126 13.10 -3.33 -10.47
C SER A 126 13.09 -4.80 -10.84
N THR A 127 12.80 -5.62 -9.84
CA THR A 127 12.82 -7.08 -9.90
C THR A 127 11.50 -7.59 -9.34
N SER A 128 10.81 -8.46 -10.11
CA SER A 128 9.66 -9.18 -9.57
C SER A 128 10.15 -10.25 -8.59
N ILE A 129 9.57 -10.26 -7.40
CA ILE A 129 9.80 -11.27 -6.36
C ILE A 129 8.80 -12.42 -6.53
N HIS A 130 7.55 -12.09 -6.90
CA HIS A 130 6.50 -13.06 -7.13
C HIS A 130 5.50 -12.54 -8.17
N SER A 131 5.15 -13.36 -9.15
CA SER A 131 4.07 -13.07 -10.10
C SER A 131 3.33 -14.37 -10.42
N SER A 132 2.10 -14.53 -9.92
CA SER A 132 1.35 -15.80 -10.02
C SER A 132 0.59 -15.97 -11.35
N SER A 133 0.31 -14.89 -12.08
CA SER A 133 -0.76 -14.89 -13.10
C SER A 133 -0.41 -14.27 -14.46
N SER A 134 0.78 -13.69 -14.66
CA SER A 134 1.17 -13.15 -15.98
C SER A 134 2.68 -13.06 -16.15
N ASN A 135 3.15 -13.15 -17.40
CA ASN A 135 4.55 -12.87 -17.77
C ASN A 135 4.92 -11.38 -17.63
N ILE A 136 3.95 -10.52 -17.29
CA ILE A 136 4.10 -9.07 -17.16
C ILE A 136 3.76 -8.69 -15.73
N SER A 137 4.78 -8.53 -14.88
CA SER A 137 4.58 -8.04 -13.51
C SER A 137 4.23 -6.55 -13.54
N LEU A 138 2.98 -6.24 -13.23
CA LEU A 138 2.47 -4.88 -13.09
C LEU A 138 3.16 -4.18 -11.91
N ALA A 139 3.34 -4.90 -10.80
CA ALA A 139 4.08 -4.43 -9.63
C ALA A 139 5.50 -4.01 -10.01
N ASN A 140 6.20 -4.80 -10.83
CA ASN A 140 7.54 -4.47 -11.30
C ASN A 140 7.59 -3.18 -12.14
N SER A 141 6.60 -3.02 -13.03
CA SER A 141 6.49 -1.85 -13.89
C SER A 141 6.18 -0.58 -13.10
N MET A 142 5.21 -0.65 -12.17
CA MET A 142 4.77 0.45 -11.33
C MET A 142 5.81 0.83 -10.27
N SER A 143 6.39 -0.15 -9.57
CA SER A 143 7.40 0.11 -8.53
C SER A 143 8.60 0.86 -9.12
N LYS A 144 9.06 0.47 -10.32
CA LYS A 144 10.14 1.17 -11.02
C LYS A 144 9.80 2.63 -11.29
N ARG A 145 8.61 2.91 -11.85
CA ARG A 145 8.18 4.27 -12.18
C ARG A 145 7.99 5.13 -10.94
N ILE A 146 7.35 4.59 -9.90
CA ILE A 146 7.11 5.29 -8.63
C ILE A 146 8.45 5.57 -7.93
N ALA A 147 9.33 4.57 -7.80
CA ALA A 147 10.63 4.73 -7.16
C ALA A 147 11.50 5.77 -7.88
N THR A 148 11.54 5.72 -9.22
CA THR A 148 12.25 6.72 -10.03
C THR A 148 11.67 8.12 -9.82
N LYS A 149 10.33 8.25 -9.84
CA LYS A 149 9.65 9.55 -9.77
C LYS A 149 9.77 10.21 -8.40
N LEU A 150 9.79 9.41 -7.33
CA LEU A 150 9.92 9.87 -5.95
C LEU A 150 11.37 9.81 -5.44
N SER A 151 12.32 9.41 -6.28
CA SER A 151 13.73 9.20 -5.94
C SER A 151 13.93 8.32 -4.70
N LEU A 152 13.15 7.25 -4.59
CA LEU A 152 13.21 6.32 -3.46
C LEU A 152 14.38 5.35 -3.63
N PRO A 153 15.28 5.25 -2.64
CA PRO A 153 16.33 4.23 -2.61
C PRO A 153 15.78 2.82 -2.74
N GLN A 154 14.64 2.55 -2.09
CA GLN A 154 14.01 1.25 -2.10
C GLN A 154 12.48 1.37 -1.98
N LEU A 155 11.75 0.67 -2.84
CA LEU A 155 10.31 0.54 -2.83
C LEU A 155 9.91 -0.93 -3.05
N LEU A 156 9.26 -1.52 -2.07
CA LEU A 156 8.58 -2.80 -2.19
C LEU A 156 7.10 -2.54 -2.50
N LEU A 157 6.59 -3.12 -3.59
CA LEU A 157 5.21 -2.95 -4.03
C LEU A 157 4.52 -4.31 -4.15
N SER A 158 3.46 -4.49 -3.37
CA SER A 158 2.59 -5.65 -3.31
C SER A 158 1.20 -5.26 -3.84
N LEU A 159 0.77 -5.89 -4.93
CA LEU A 159 -0.49 -5.58 -5.61
C LEU A 159 -1.41 -6.80 -5.62
N ASP A 160 -2.50 -6.70 -4.89
CA ASP A 160 -3.62 -7.65 -4.90
C ASP A 160 -4.80 -7.04 -5.67
N ILE A 161 -4.69 -7.09 -7.00
CA ILE A 161 -5.65 -6.50 -7.93
C ILE A 161 -6.54 -7.62 -8.51
N PRO A 162 -7.87 -7.44 -8.57
CA PRO A 162 -8.78 -8.40 -9.18
C PRO A 162 -8.34 -8.81 -10.59
N ALA A 163 -8.34 -10.11 -10.87
CA ALA A 163 -7.88 -10.65 -12.17
C ALA A 163 -8.64 -10.08 -13.37
N GLN A 164 -9.88 -9.63 -13.18
CA GLN A 164 -10.71 -8.99 -14.20
C GLN A 164 -10.18 -7.64 -14.66
N LEU A 165 -9.42 -6.93 -13.81
CA LEU A 165 -8.77 -5.66 -14.18
C LEU A 165 -7.42 -5.87 -14.87
N LEU A 166 -6.82 -7.05 -14.68
CA LEU A 166 -5.49 -7.34 -15.18
C LEU A 166 -5.53 -7.72 -16.67
N PRO A 167 -4.53 -7.33 -17.46
CA PRO A 167 -4.44 -7.77 -18.85
C PRO A 167 -4.28 -9.29 -18.90
N SER A 168 -5.19 -9.98 -19.59
CA SER A 168 -5.09 -11.42 -19.83
C SER A 168 -4.47 -11.69 -21.20
N PRO A 169 -3.64 -12.75 -21.34
CA PRO A 169 -3.12 -13.13 -22.64
C PRO A 169 -4.29 -13.52 -23.55
N ASN A 170 -4.30 -12.99 -24.78
CA ASN A 170 -5.32 -13.24 -25.81
C ASN A 170 -6.66 -12.52 -25.63
N GLN A 171 -6.80 -11.58 -24.69
CA GLN A 171 -7.96 -10.67 -24.67
C GLN A 171 -7.51 -9.22 -24.81
N LEU A 172 -8.28 -8.44 -25.56
CA LEU A 172 -8.12 -6.99 -25.60
C LEU A 172 -8.63 -6.42 -24.28
N GLN A 173 -7.75 -5.71 -23.57
CA GLN A 173 -8.10 -5.02 -22.35
C GLN A 173 -9.12 -3.91 -22.66
N ALA A 174 -10.17 -3.80 -21.84
CA ALA A 174 -11.14 -2.73 -22.01
C ALA A 174 -10.48 -1.37 -21.71
N PRO A 175 -10.81 -0.31 -22.46
CA PRO A 175 -10.24 1.02 -22.22
C PRO A 175 -10.48 1.55 -20.79
N ALA A 176 -11.61 1.17 -20.19
CA ALA A 176 -11.96 1.52 -18.82
C ALA A 176 -10.98 0.91 -17.81
N ASP A 177 -10.60 -0.36 -17.99
CA ASP A 177 -9.69 -1.07 -17.09
C ASP A 177 -8.27 -0.49 -17.19
N ALA A 178 -7.83 -0.20 -18.41
CA ALA A 178 -6.53 0.46 -18.63
C ALA A 178 -6.47 1.84 -17.96
N THR A 179 -7.54 2.62 -18.09
CA THR A 179 -7.67 3.94 -17.45
C THR A 179 -7.70 3.80 -15.93
N ALA A 180 -8.41 2.81 -15.40
CA ALA A 180 -8.48 2.52 -13.98
C ALA A 180 -7.11 2.15 -13.39
N LEU A 181 -6.33 1.30 -14.08
CA LEU A 181 -4.97 0.94 -13.64
C LEU A 181 -4.01 2.15 -13.66
N LEU A 182 -4.09 3.02 -14.68
CA LEU A 182 -3.31 4.25 -14.72
C LEU A 182 -3.68 5.21 -13.59
N ALA A 183 -4.99 5.33 -13.29
CA ALA A 183 -5.48 6.11 -12.17
C ALA A 183 -5.01 5.52 -10.82
N LEU A 184 -5.00 4.20 -10.69
CA LEU A 184 -4.48 3.50 -9.52
C LEU A 184 -2.99 3.79 -9.31
N GLU A 185 -2.17 3.69 -10.36
CA GLU A 185 -0.75 4.03 -10.26
C GLU A 185 -0.52 5.48 -9.83
N LYS A 186 -1.27 6.41 -10.42
CA LYS A 186 -1.23 7.81 -10.02
C LYS A 186 -1.61 7.98 -8.54
N ALA A 187 -2.70 7.36 -8.10
CA ALA A 187 -3.17 7.44 -6.72
C ALA A 187 -2.15 6.84 -5.73
N LEU A 188 -1.54 5.71 -6.06
CA LEU A 188 -0.49 5.08 -5.26
C LEU A 188 0.73 5.98 -5.13
N ARG A 189 1.19 6.58 -6.23
CA ARG A 189 2.29 7.54 -6.20
C ARG A 189 1.97 8.74 -5.32
N ASP A 190 0.78 9.30 -5.47
CA ASP A 190 0.36 10.49 -4.74
C ASP A 190 0.20 10.18 -3.23
N ALA A 191 -0.27 8.98 -2.86
CA ALA A 191 -0.30 8.49 -1.48
C ALA A 191 1.10 8.25 -0.89
N CYS A 192 2.04 7.71 -1.69
CA CYS A 192 3.43 7.57 -1.28
C CYS A 192 4.06 8.95 -1.01
N ALA A 193 3.89 9.91 -1.93
CA ALA A 193 4.38 11.28 -1.77
C ALA A 193 3.79 11.96 -0.52
N SER A 194 2.48 11.81 -0.29
CA SER A 194 1.80 12.31 0.92
C SER A 194 2.41 11.73 2.20
N THR A 195 2.67 10.42 2.22
CA THR A 195 3.27 9.72 3.38
C THR A 195 4.71 10.15 3.64
N LEU A 196 5.47 10.47 2.58
CA LEU A 196 6.83 11.01 2.71
C LEU A 196 6.81 12.45 3.25
N SER A 197 5.83 13.27 2.82
CA SER A 197 5.71 14.67 3.25
C SER A 197 5.23 14.86 4.69
N HIS A 198 4.44 13.94 5.23
CA HIS A 198 3.85 14.06 6.58
C HIS A 198 4.86 13.95 7.75
N SER A 199 6.17 13.82 7.53
CA SER A 199 7.16 13.78 8.61
C SER A 199 8.23 14.86 8.56
N SER A 200 8.07 15.88 7.74
CA SER A 200 8.95 17.05 7.78
C SER A 200 8.53 18.08 8.85
N HIS A 201 7.77 17.67 9.87
CA HIS A 201 7.19 18.56 10.87
C HIS A 201 7.38 18.05 12.30
#